data_AF-A0A940TAQ2-F1
#
_entry.id   AF-A0A940TAQ2-F1
#
_cell.length_a   1.000
_cell.length_b   1.000
_cell.length_c   1.000
_cell.angle_alpha   90.00
_cell.angle_beta   90.00
_cell.angle_gamma   90.00
#
_symmetry.space_group_name_H-M   'P 1'
#
loop_
_entity.id
_entity.type
_entity.pdbx_description
1 polymer ?
#
loop_
_entity_poly.entity_id
_entity_poly.type
_entity_poly.pdbx_seq_one_letter_code
_entity_poly.pdbx_strand_id
1 'polypeptide(L)'
;MSNVINFNAREFKLDESCKHNVGTKAFMTVAGRSAEVWEIGDWNWSWTQLICTKKLETNTDYVFRVAVTGGHNDTDDEVSQIIIFPQSDALLTEEQAWEDRMTFAIGKSRFEPVLSKRDKTGMLRVFEIPFNTGEIACWRILIVAQHAVARFFGAAENEAYGKLEDLTYEQWREERNQQLSNNLFGGNDSDRQCEIDLSGAVISSDEFGDLIRKYISEGVRIDLSGAVIGGM
;
A
#
# COMPACT_ATOMS: atom_id res chain seq x y z
N MET A 1 -0.75 30.67 13.60
CA MET A 1 -0.37 30.19 12.25
C MET A 1 0.61 29.06 12.49
N SER A 2 0.31 27.84 12.06
CA SER A 2 1.21 26.70 12.27
C SER A 2 2.32 26.70 11.23
N ASN A 3 3.54 26.34 11.64
CA ASN A 3 4.68 26.26 10.73
C ASN A 3 4.59 24.97 9.90
N VAL A 4 4.58 25.08 8.57
CA VAL A 4 4.40 23.92 7.69
C VAL A 4 5.75 23.36 7.25
N ILE A 5 5.97 22.07 7.51
CA ILE A 5 7.10 21.28 7.01
C ILE A 5 6.60 20.44 5.84
N ASN A 6 6.94 20.81 4.62
CA ASN A 6 6.61 20.00 3.45
C ASN A 6 7.59 18.84 3.30
N PHE A 7 7.07 17.65 2.94
CA PHE A 7 7.91 16.52 2.57
C PHE A 7 8.82 16.87 1.39
N ASN A 8 10.09 16.51 1.52
CA ASN A 8 11.10 16.66 0.49
C ASN A 8 11.91 15.36 0.37
N ALA A 9 11.78 14.66 -0.76
CA ALA A 9 12.43 13.37 -0.99
C ALA A 9 13.96 13.41 -0.84
N ARG A 10 14.59 14.58 -0.97
CA ARG A 10 16.04 14.76 -0.82
C ARG A 10 16.50 14.70 0.63
N GLU A 11 15.64 15.07 1.57
CA GLU A 11 15.96 15.12 3.00
C GLU A 11 15.70 13.79 3.70
N PHE A 12 14.88 12.93 3.10
CA PHE A 12 14.62 11.59 3.58
C PHE A 12 15.61 10.58 2.99
N LYS A 13 15.98 9.61 3.82
CA LYS A 13 16.78 8.44 3.45
C LYS A 13 16.16 7.18 4.03
N LEU A 14 16.54 6.01 3.50
CA LEU A 14 16.20 4.73 4.13
C LEU A 14 16.85 4.67 5.53
N ASP A 15 16.12 4.17 6.52
CA ASP A 15 16.62 4.04 7.89
C ASP A 15 17.59 2.86 8.00
N GLU A 16 18.88 3.14 8.15
CA GLU A 16 19.95 2.14 8.24
C GLU A 16 19.77 1.14 9.40
N SER A 17 18.97 1.46 10.42
CA SER A 17 18.64 0.53 11.50
C SER A 17 17.64 -0.56 11.08
N CYS A 18 16.94 -0.36 9.97
CA CYS A 18 15.95 -1.29 9.46
C CYS A 18 16.60 -2.36 8.56
N LYS A 19 16.46 -3.63 8.98
CA LYS A 19 17.10 -4.79 8.32
C LYS A 19 16.69 -5.01 6.86
N HIS A 20 15.44 -4.70 6.51
CA HIS A 20 14.84 -5.03 5.23
C HIS A 20 14.23 -3.79 4.57
N ASN A 21 15.07 -2.83 4.20
CA ASN A 21 14.62 -1.65 3.48
C ASN A 21 14.56 -1.89 1.97
N VAL A 22 13.38 -1.73 1.40
CA VAL A 22 13.17 -1.74 -0.06
C VAL A 22 12.60 -0.40 -0.48
N GLY A 23 13.46 0.45 -1.06
CA GLY A 23 13.01 1.74 -1.56
C GLY A 23 13.86 2.29 -2.69
N THR A 24 13.21 3.07 -3.55
CA THR A 24 13.84 3.70 -4.72
C THR A 24 13.41 5.15 -4.81
N LYS A 25 14.37 6.03 -5.11
CA LYS A 25 14.07 7.41 -5.53
C LYS A 25 13.73 7.43 -7.02
N ALA A 26 12.64 8.08 -7.38
CA ALA A 26 12.20 8.21 -8.76
C ALA A 26 11.64 9.60 -9.03
N PHE A 27 11.40 9.89 -10.31
CA PHE A 27 10.56 11.02 -10.73
C PHE A 27 9.26 10.47 -11.29
N MET A 28 8.13 11.02 -10.83
CA MET A 28 6.81 10.64 -11.34
C MET A 28 6.01 11.89 -11.72
N THR A 29 5.08 11.75 -12.67
CA THR A 29 4.16 12.83 -12.99
C THR A 29 2.91 12.72 -12.12
N VAL A 30 2.67 13.69 -11.26
CA VAL A 30 1.51 13.78 -10.37
C VAL A 30 0.80 15.10 -10.61
N ALA A 31 -0.53 15.10 -10.76
CA ALA A 31 -1.29 16.34 -10.97
C ALA A 31 -0.71 17.23 -12.10
N GLY A 32 -0.19 16.60 -13.17
CA GLY A 32 0.39 17.28 -14.32
C GLY A 32 1.80 17.86 -14.13
N ARG A 33 2.47 17.60 -12.99
CA ARG A 33 3.84 18.07 -12.71
C ARG A 33 4.77 16.90 -12.39
N SER A 34 6.06 17.05 -12.71
CA SER A 34 7.09 16.12 -12.27
C SER A 34 7.39 16.33 -10.78
N ALA A 35 7.39 15.26 -10.01
CA ALA A 35 7.72 15.24 -8.59
C ALA A 35 8.82 14.21 -8.32
N GLU A 36 9.80 14.57 -7.49
CA GLU A 36 10.77 13.63 -6.94
C GLU A 36 10.11 12.86 -5.79
N VAL A 37 10.18 11.54 -5.84
CA VAL A 37 9.41 10.66 -4.97
C VAL A 37 10.27 9.58 -4.36
N TRP A 38 9.87 9.15 -3.17
CA TRP A 38 10.29 7.87 -2.62
C TRP A 38 9.21 6.83 -2.86
N GLU A 39 9.55 5.76 -3.55
CA GLU A 39 8.77 4.53 -3.57
C GLU A 39 9.35 3.58 -2.53
N ILE A 40 8.53 3.08 -1.61
CA ILE A 40 8.96 2.17 -0.53
C ILE A 40 7.99 1.00 -0.34
N GLY A 41 8.51 -0.09 0.21
CA GLY A 41 7.79 -1.34 0.40
C GLY A 41 7.81 -2.21 -0.86
N ASP A 42 7.42 -3.47 -0.70
CA ASP A 42 7.30 -4.44 -1.78
C ASP A 42 6.20 -5.47 -1.50
N TRP A 43 5.95 -6.32 -2.47
CA TRP A 43 4.99 -7.43 -2.35
C TRP A 43 5.56 -8.65 -1.62
N ASN A 44 6.85 -8.62 -1.24
CA ASN A 44 7.47 -9.62 -0.35
C ASN A 44 7.36 -9.22 1.13
N TRP A 45 6.57 -8.18 1.43
CA TRP A 45 6.23 -7.75 2.78
C TRP A 45 7.43 -7.21 3.57
N SER A 46 8.43 -6.67 2.88
CA SER A 46 9.59 -6.04 3.48
C SER A 46 9.17 -4.81 4.29
N TRP A 47 9.48 -4.82 5.59
CA TRP A 47 9.30 -3.66 6.46
C TRP A 47 10.25 -2.55 6.07
N THR A 48 9.76 -1.51 5.38
CA THR A 48 10.61 -0.42 4.90
C THR A 48 10.34 0.87 5.66
N GLN A 49 11.40 1.60 5.96
CA GLN A 49 11.34 2.86 6.70
C GLN A 49 12.15 3.97 6.02
N LEU A 50 11.56 5.16 5.90
CA LEU A 50 12.27 6.39 5.56
C LEU A 50 12.37 7.27 6.79
N ILE A 51 13.54 7.85 7.04
CA ILE A 51 13.80 8.71 8.18
C ILE A 51 14.34 10.07 7.74
N CYS A 52 13.90 11.12 8.43
CA CYS A 52 14.42 12.48 8.32
C CYS A 52 14.52 13.10 9.73
N THR A 53 15.63 13.80 10.00
CA THR A 53 15.79 14.60 11.22
C THR A 53 15.60 16.08 10.91
N LYS A 54 14.85 16.77 11.76
CA LYS A 54 14.58 18.20 11.69
C LYS A 54 15.02 18.88 12.98
N LYS A 55 15.70 20.02 12.82
CA LYS A 55 15.94 20.97 13.90
C LYS A 55 14.87 22.05 13.82
N LEU A 56 14.05 22.15 14.85
CA LEU A 56 12.84 22.95 14.92
C LEU A 56 12.91 23.91 16.12
N GLU A 57 12.12 24.98 16.05
CA GLU A 57 11.90 25.86 17.20
C GLU A 57 11.14 25.12 18.30
N THR A 58 11.54 25.30 19.55
CA THR A 58 10.87 24.72 20.72
C THR A 58 9.54 25.42 20.99
N ASN A 59 8.64 24.73 21.68
CA ASN A 59 7.31 25.19 22.11
C ASN A 59 6.48 25.76 20.95
N THR A 60 6.61 25.13 19.79
CA THR A 60 6.05 25.64 18.53
C THR A 60 5.21 24.55 17.86
N ASP A 61 4.04 24.96 17.36
CA ASP A 61 3.15 24.10 16.59
C ASP A 61 3.61 23.99 15.14
N TYR A 62 3.84 22.76 14.70
CA TYR A 62 4.18 22.41 13.33
C TYR A 62 3.12 21.53 12.69
N VAL A 63 3.06 21.58 11.36
CA VAL A 63 2.30 20.65 10.53
C VAL A 63 3.25 20.02 9.54
N PHE A 64 3.39 18.70 9.59
CA PHE A 64 4.09 17.95 8.55
C PHE A 64 3.12 17.62 7.41
N ARG A 65 3.40 18.12 6.20
CA ARG A 65 2.56 17.94 5.02
C ARG A 65 3.22 17.01 4.01
N VAL A 66 2.51 15.96 3.61
CA VAL A 66 3.01 14.95 2.64
C VAL A 66 1.88 14.46 1.75
N ALA A 67 2.21 14.16 0.49
CA ALA A 67 1.32 13.50 -0.44
C ALA A 67 1.75 12.05 -0.67
N VAL A 68 0.77 11.16 -0.82
CA VAL A 68 0.99 9.72 -1.01
C VAL A 68 0.06 9.15 -2.08
N THR A 69 0.57 8.17 -2.82
CA THR A 69 -0.25 7.29 -3.66
C THR A 69 0.17 5.83 -3.48
N GLY A 70 -0.75 4.90 -3.70
CA GLY A 70 -0.56 3.48 -3.36
C GLY A 70 -0.61 3.25 -1.85
N GLY A 71 0.14 2.25 -1.39
CA GLY A 71 0.16 1.85 0.02
C GLY A 71 -1.13 1.18 0.48
N HIS A 72 -1.79 0.46 -0.43
CA HIS A 72 -2.99 -0.34 -0.19
C HIS A 72 -2.81 -1.71 -0.83
N ASN A 73 -3.38 -2.74 -0.21
CA ASN A 73 -3.45 -4.08 -0.77
C ASN A 73 -4.87 -4.64 -0.70
N ASP A 74 -5.08 -5.75 -1.39
CA ASP A 74 -6.41 -6.37 -1.49
C ASP A 74 -6.80 -7.11 -0.20
N THR A 75 -5.82 -7.44 0.66
CA THR A 75 -5.96 -8.19 1.92
C THR A 75 -6.27 -7.35 3.15
N ASP A 76 -6.24 -6.01 3.04
CA ASP A 76 -6.45 -5.10 4.17
C ASP A 76 -5.52 -5.40 5.37
N ASP A 77 -4.29 -5.80 5.13
CA ASP A 77 -3.28 -6.04 6.17
C ASP A 77 -2.03 -5.17 5.97
N GLU A 78 -2.11 -4.17 5.09
CA GLU A 78 -1.03 -3.24 4.85
C GLU A 78 -0.75 -2.31 6.04
N VAL A 79 0.54 -2.00 6.18
CA VAL A 79 1.03 -1.01 7.13
C VAL A 79 1.43 0.22 6.34
N SER A 80 0.81 1.36 6.66
CA SER A 80 1.24 2.66 6.18
C SER A 80 1.09 3.67 7.31
N GLN A 81 2.22 4.15 7.82
CA GLN A 81 2.26 4.98 9.03
C GLN A 81 3.28 6.11 8.88
N ILE A 82 2.98 7.23 9.54
CA ILE A 82 3.94 8.30 9.78
C ILE A 82 4.11 8.40 11.29
N ILE A 83 5.35 8.35 11.75
CA ILE A 83 5.73 8.40 13.16
C ILE A 83 6.58 9.65 13.35
N ILE A 84 6.17 10.51 14.27
CA ILE A 84 6.89 11.72 14.64
C ILE A 84 7.30 11.61 16.10
N PHE A 85 8.59 11.75 16.38
CA PHE A 85 9.12 11.55 17.72
C PHE A 85 10.35 12.44 17.96
N PRO A 86 10.60 12.86 19.22
CA PRO A 86 11.79 13.59 19.55
C PRO A 86 13.04 12.74 19.30
N GLN A 87 14.15 13.38 18.95
CA GLN A 87 15.45 12.70 18.97
C GLN A 87 15.97 12.69 20.41
N SER A 88 16.53 11.57 20.85
CA SER A 88 17.21 11.48 22.14
C SER A 88 18.29 12.56 22.28
N ASP A 89 18.35 13.17 23.45
CA ASP A 89 19.30 14.20 23.80
C ASP A 89 19.58 14.18 25.32
N ALA A 90 20.11 15.27 25.87
CA ALA A 90 20.40 15.35 27.30
C ALA A 90 19.14 15.34 28.19
N LEU A 91 17.97 15.62 27.63
CA LEU A 91 16.68 15.69 28.32
C LEU A 91 15.89 14.39 28.18
N LEU A 92 16.19 13.56 27.18
CA LEU A 92 15.39 12.38 26.83
C LEU A 92 16.25 11.18 26.39
N THR A 93 16.07 10.03 27.04
CA THR A 93 16.72 8.78 26.58
C THR A 93 16.09 8.28 25.27
N GLU A 94 16.77 7.36 24.57
CA GLU A 94 16.21 6.75 23.34
C GLU A 94 14.89 6.02 23.58
N GLU A 95 14.76 5.34 24.73
CA GLU A 95 13.53 4.62 25.10
C GLU A 95 12.38 5.61 25.36
N GLN A 96 12.63 6.67 26.12
CA GLN A 96 11.63 7.70 26.37
C GLN A 96 11.23 8.41 25.07
N ALA A 97 12.20 8.74 24.22
CA ALA A 97 11.97 9.33 22.91
C ALA A 97 11.08 8.47 22.02
N TRP A 98 11.29 7.16 22.08
CA TRP A 98 10.46 6.22 21.35
C TRP A 98 9.06 6.10 21.95
N GLU A 99 8.91 6.08 23.28
CA GLU A 99 7.60 5.98 23.93
C GLU A 99 6.74 7.24 23.74
N ASP A 100 7.35 8.42 23.65
CA ASP A 100 6.68 9.68 23.36
C ASP A 100 6.35 9.88 21.86
N ARG A 101 6.54 8.85 21.04
CA ARG A 101 6.22 8.90 19.60
C ARG A 101 4.73 9.10 19.34
N MET A 102 4.43 9.94 18.37
CA MET A 102 3.09 10.06 17.80
C MET A 102 3.01 9.22 16.53
N THR A 103 2.14 8.21 16.51
CA THR A 103 1.95 7.32 15.35
C THR A 103 0.64 7.64 14.64
N PHE A 104 0.73 8.01 13.36
CA PHE A 104 -0.41 8.34 12.51
C PHE A 104 -0.59 7.25 11.46
N ALA A 105 -1.64 6.44 11.63
CA ALA A 105 -1.98 5.37 10.68
C ALA A 105 -2.65 5.97 9.44
N ILE A 106 -1.88 6.23 8.40
CA ILE A 106 -2.38 6.83 7.15
C ILE A 106 -3.00 5.79 6.20
N GLY A 107 -2.87 4.49 6.49
CA GLY A 107 -3.62 3.44 5.80
C GLY A 107 -5.13 3.53 6.04
N LYS A 108 -5.93 3.23 5.01
CA LYS A 108 -7.41 3.09 5.09
C LYS A 108 -8.15 4.27 5.71
N SER A 109 -7.59 5.48 5.59
CA SER A 109 -8.13 6.71 6.20
C SER A 109 -8.29 6.64 7.73
N ARG A 110 -7.54 5.78 8.44
CA ARG A 110 -7.56 5.72 9.93
C ARG A 110 -7.09 7.03 10.56
N PHE A 111 -6.23 7.75 9.86
CA PHE A 111 -6.00 9.18 10.01
C PHE A 111 -6.55 9.86 8.75
N GLU A 112 -7.38 10.88 8.90
CA GLU A 112 -8.09 11.49 7.77
C GLU A 112 -7.13 12.33 6.91
N PRO A 113 -7.11 12.13 5.57
CA PRO A 113 -6.39 13.03 4.68
C PRO A 113 -7.14 14.37 4.55
N VAL A 114 -6.41 15.47 4.45
CA VAL A 114 -7.01 16.78 4.14
C VAL A 114 -7.48 16.88 2.69
N LEU A 115 -7.00 15.99 1.82
CA LEU A 115 -7.38 15.89 0.41
C LEU A 115 -7.25 14.44 -0.05
N SER A 116 -8.28 13.94 -0.74
CA SER A 116 -8.30 12.60 -1.34
C SER A 116 -8.89 12.66 -2.74
N LYS A 117 -8.08 12.33 -3.75
CA LYS A 117 -8.40 12.54 -5.17
C LYS A 117 -8.11 11.30 -5.99
N ARG A 118 -8.85 11.13 -7.07
CA ARG A 118 -8.50 10.19 -8.14
C ARG A 118 -7.35 10.75 -8.96
N ASP A 119 -6.27 9.98 -9.07
CA ASP A 119 -5.16 10.26 -9.98
C ASP A 119 -4.92 9.05 -10.89
N LYS A 120 -4.07 9.21 -11.91
CA LYS A 120 -3.71 8.12 -12.84
C LYS A 120 -3.12 6.89 -12.15
N THR A 121 -2.58 7.05 -10.95
CA THR A 121 -2.01 5.97 -10.13
C THR A 121 -3.02 5.31 -9.18
N GLY A 122 -4.31 5.69 -9.27
CA GLY A 122 -5.39 5.20 -8.42
C GLY A 122 -5.90 6.30 -7.50
N MET A 123 -5.42 6.29 -6.26
CA MET A 123 -5.80 7.27 -5.24
C MET A 123 -4.59 8.09 -4.81
N LEU A 124 -4.76 9.42 -4.78
CA LEU A 124 -3.80 10.39 -4.26
C LEU A 124 -4.37 10.98 -2.99
N ARG A 125 -3.58 10.98 -1.91
CA ARG A 125 -3.97 11.53 -0.62
C ARG A 125 -2.93 12.52 -0.12
N VAL A 126 -3.38 13.60 0.50
CA VAL A 126 -2.51 14.57 1.19
C VAL A 126 -2.86 14.54 2.67
N PHE A 127 -1.81 14.45 3.49
CA PHE A 127 -1.92 14.43 4.94
C PHE A 127 -1.26 15.68 5.52
N GLU A 128 -1.90 16.22 6.55
CA GLU A 128 -1.36 17.28 7.40
C GLU A 128 -1.34 16.76 8.83
N ILE A 129 -0.13 16.55 9.35
CA ILE A 129 0.09 15.92 10.64
C ILE A 129 0.54 16.99 11.63
N PRO A 130 -0.33 17.42 12.56
CA PRO A 130 0.03 18.41 13.57
C PRO A 130 0.89 17.77 14.66
N PHE A 131 1.90 18.50 15.12
CA PHE A 131 2.65 18.15 16.32
C PHE A 131 3.24 19.41 16.97
N ASN A 132 3.47 19.36 18.28
CA ASN A 132 4.13 20.43 19.03
C ASN A 132 5.51 19.97 19.48
N THR A 133 6.50 20.85 19.39
CA THR A 133 7.90 20.51 19.69
C THR A 133 8.23 20.46 21.18
N GLY A 134 7.39 21.04 22.05
CA GLY A 134 7.68 21.17 23.48
C GLY A 134 9.07 21.75 23.72
N GLU A 135 9.78 21.27 24.74
CA GLU A 135 11.13 21.77 25.05
C GLU A 135 12.23 21.20 24.13
N ILE A 136 11.87 20.34 23.16
CA ILE A 136 12.83 19.58 22.34
C ILE A 136 12.98 20.21 20.96
N ALA A 137 14.22 20.51 20.58
CA ALA A 137 14.53 21.14 19.30
C ALA A 137 14.78 20.14 18.15
N CYS A 138 15.16 18.90 18.45
CA CYS A 138 15.50 17.90 17.44
C CYS A 138 14.41 16.84 17.36
N TRP A 139 13.78 16.71 16.19
CA TRP A 139 12.68 15.80 15.93
C TRP A 139 12.98 14.90 14.74
N ARG A 140 12.46 13.68 14.77
CA ARG A 140 12.55 12.70 13.69
C ARG A 140 11.17 12.42 13.13
N ILE A 141 11.12 12.33 11.80
CA ILE A 141 9.94 11.92 11.05
C ILE A 141 10.30 10.62 10.35
N LEU A 142 9.53 9.58 10.66
CA LEU A 142 9.68 8.23 10.15
C LEU A 142 8.44 7.87 9.34
N ILE A 143 8.64 7.36 8.12
CA ILE A 143 7.55 6.88 7.26
C ILE A 143 7.74 5.38 7.09
N VAL A 144 6.71 4.62 7.40
CA VAL A 144 6.73 3.15 7.39
C VAL A 144 5.75 2.63 6.35
N ALA A 145 6.20 1.66 5.55
CA ALA A 145 5.36 0.91 4.62
C ALA A 145 5.64 -0.60 4.70
N GLN A 146 4.58 -1.41 4.64
CA GLN A 146 4.64 -2.87 4.56
C GLN A 146 3.40 -3.44 3.85
N HIS A 147 3.56 -4.61 3.23
CA HIS A 147 2.54 -5.37 2.46
C HIS A 147 1.92 -4.64 1.27
N ALA A 148 2.39 -3.43 0.94
CA ALA A 148 2.00 -2.67 -0.22
C ALA A 148 3.12 -1.70 -0.62
N VAL A 149 3.23 -1.42 -1.92
CA VAL A 149 4.13 -0.38 -2.43
C VAL A 149 3.47 0.99 -2.25
N ALA A 150 4.14 1.91 -1.55
CA ALA A 150 3.68 3.26 -1.30
C ALA A 150 4.65 4.30 -1.87
N ARG A 151 4.13 5.38 -2.43
CA ARG A 151 4.92 6.48 -3.02
C ARG A 151 4.66 7.77 -2.28
N PHE A 152 5.72 8.39 -1.75
CA PHE A 152 5.67 9.63 -0.97
C PHE A 152 6.36 10.77 -1.71
N PHE A 153 5.71 11.93 -1.73
CA PHE A 153 6.17 13.11 -2.44
C PHE A 153 5.65 14.40 -1.82
N GLY A 154 6.26 15.52 -2.20
CA GLY A 154 5.85 16.84 -1.73
C GLY A 154 4.46 17.19 -2.24
N ALA A 155 3.57 17.62 -1.34
CA ALA A 155 2.23 18.06 -1.70
C ALA A 155 2.28 19.27 -2.65
N ALA A 156 1.30 19.37 -3.53
CA ALA A 156 1.10 20.56 -4.36
C ALA A 156 0.28 21.58 -3.59
N GLU A 157 0.24 22.79 -4.12
CA GLU A 157 -0.82 23.73 -3.75
C GLU A 157 -2.17 23.12 -4.16
N ASN A 158 -3.21 23.42 -3.37
CA ASN A 158 -4.53 22.79 -3.50
C ASN A 158 -5.13 22.98 -4.91
N GLU A 159 -4.85 24.10 -5.57
CA GLU A 159 -5.32 24.43 -6.91
C GLU A 159 -4.82 23.42 -7.97
N ALA A 160 -3.63 22.85 -7.78
CA ALA A 160 -3.08 21.86 -8.70
C ALA A 160 -3.92 20.57 -8.74
N TYR A 161 -4.62 20.26 -7.64
CA TYR A 161 -5.50 19.12 -7.52
C TYR A 161 -6.96 19.42 -7.92
N GLY A 162 -7.29 20.68 -8.19
CA GLY A 162 -8.68 21.13 -8.40
C GLY A 162 -9.38 20.50 -9.62
N LYS A 163 -8.62 19.96 -10.58
CA LYS A 163 -9.17 19.25 -11.75
C LYS A 163 -9.33 17.75 -11.54
N LEU A 164 -8.84 17.21 -10.41
CA LEU A 164 -8.97 15.80 -10.08
C LEU A 164 -10.31 15.56 -9.38
N GLU A 165 -10.94 14.44 -9.72
CA GLU A 165 -12.16 13.97 -9.08
C GLU A 165 -11.90 13.61 -7.62
N ASP A 166 -12.85 13.90 -6.73
CA ASP A 166 -12.79 13.42 -5.35
C ASP A 166 -12.96 11.90 -5.31
N LEU A 167 -12.16 11.24 -4.47
CA LEU A 167 -12.22 9.80 -4.30
C LEU A 167 -11.90 9.43 -2.86
N THR A 168 -12.87 8.87 -2.13
CA THR A 168 -12.63 8.36 -0.77
C THR A 168 -11.99 6.97 -0.82
N TYR A 169 -11.44 6.51 0.31
CA TYR A 169 -10.89 5.17 0.41
C TYR A 169 -11.95 4.09 0.18
N GLU A 170 -13.16 4.29 0.71
CA GLU A 170 -14.29 3.37 0.60
C GLU A 170 -14.74 3.23 -0.87
N GLN A 171 -14.86 4.36 -1.57
CA GLN A 171 -15.18 4.37 -3.01
C GLN A 171 -14.09 3.66 -3.82
N TRP A 172 -12.82 3.96 -3.55
CA TRP A 172 -11.70 3.27 -4.18
C TRP A 172 -11.75 1.75 -3.91
N ARG A 173 -12.06 1.34 -2.67
CA ARG A 173 -12.13 -0.06 -2.29
C ARG A 173 -13.29 -0.80 -2.93
N GLU A 174 -14.46 -0.18 -3.02
CA GLU A 174 -15.62 -0.73 -3.72
C GLU A 174 -15.31 -0.94 -5.21
N GLU A 175 -14.73 0.05 -5.88
CA GLU A 175 -14.30 -0.07 -7.28
C GLU A 175 -13.27 -1.19 -7.46
N ARG A 176 -12.30 -1.30 -6.55
CA ARG A 176 -11.28 -2.34 -6.58
C ARG A 176 -11.89 -3.73 -6.41
N ASN A 177 -12.81 -3.89 -5.46
CA ASN A 177 -13.53 -5.13 -5.23
C ASN A 177 -14.39 -5.52 -6.44
N GLN A 178 -15.06 -4.56 -7.07
CA GLN A 178 -15.82 -4.80 -8.30
C GLN A 178 -14.93 -5.19 -9.48
N GLN A 179 -13.74 -4.61 -9.60
CA GLN A 179 -12.77 -5.01 -10.63
C GLN A 179 -12.23 -6.42 -10.36
N LEU A 180 -11.93 -6.75 -9.11
CA LEU A 180 -11.51 -8.10 -8.72
C LEU A 180 -12.63 -9.11 -8.96
N SER A 181 -13.87 -8.79 -8.59
CA SER A 181 -15.03 -9.64 -8.90
C SER A 181 -15.24 -9.75 -10.40
N ASN A 182 -15.12 -8.68 -11.18
CA ASN A 182 -15.24 -8.73 -12.64
C ASN A 182 -14.02 -9.41 -13.29
N ASN A 183 -12.88 -9.55 -12.63
CA ASN A 183 -11.75 -10.31 -13.16
C ASN A 183 -11.81 -11.78 -12.74
N LEU A 184 -12.40 -12.07 -11.57
CA LEU A 184 -12.71 -13.42 -11.08
C LEU A 184 -13.96 -14.02 -11.74
N PHE A 185 -14.93 -13.18 -12.12
CA PHE A 185 -16.25 -13.51 -12.68
C PHE A 185 -16.56 -12.81 -14.02
N GLY A 186 -15.58 -12.21 -14.69
CA GLY A 186 -15.74 -11.60 -16.03
C GLY A 186 -15.14 -12.44 -17.16
N GLY A 187 -15.02 -13.74 -16.96
CA GLY A 187 -15.66 -14.62 -17.94
C GLY A 187 -17.13 -14.74 -17.54
N ASN A 188 -18.07 -14.65 -18.48
CA ASN A 188 -19.44 -15.11 -18.24
C ASN A 188 -19.41 -16.54 -17.66
N ASP A 189 -19.44 -16.66 -16.33
CA ASP A 189 -19.33 -17.92 -15.59
C ASP A 189 -20.70 -18.58 -15.36
N SER A 190 -21.71 -18.19 -16.14
CA SER A 190 -22.84 -19.08 -16.41
C SER A 190 -22.53 -20.11 -17.51
N ASP A 191 -21.44 -19.95 -18.27
CA ASP A 191 -21.09 -20.80 -19.41
C ASP A 191 -19.73 -21.52 -19.31
N ARG A 192 -18.89 -21.22 -18.30
CA ARG A 192 -17.69 -22.05 -18.06
C ARG A 192 -18.03 -23.21 -17.13
N GLN A 193 -18.70 -24.20 -17.71
CA GLN A 193 -18.46 -25.56 -17.27
C GLN A 193 -16.97 -25.83 -17.49
N CYS A 194 -16.21 -26.03 -16.42
CA CYS A 194 -14.92 -26.69 -16.53
C CYS A 194 -15.19 -28.04 -17.19
N GLU A 195 -14.71 -28.21 -18.41
CA GLU A 195 -14.78 -29.45 -19.16
C GLU A 195 -13.36 -30.00 -19.31
N ILE A 196 -13.16 -31.22 -18.85
CA ILE A 196 -11.91 -31.96 -19.04
C ILE A 196 -12.13 -32.87 -20.24
N ASP A 197 -11.47 -32.58 -21.35
CA ASP A 197 -11.48 -33.43 -22.55
C ASP A 197 -10.39 -34.50 -22.45
N LEU A 198 -10.82 -35.75 -22.40
CA LEU A 198 -9.95 -36.93 -22.39
C LEU A 198 -10.19 -37.79 -23.66
N SER A 199 -10.69 -37.19 -24.73
CA SER A 199 -10.98 -37.90 -25.97
C SER A 199 -9.75 -38.61 -26.52
N GLY A 200 -9.86 -39.92 -26.73
CA GLY A 200 -8.76 -40.76 -27.20
C GLY A 200 -7.64 -41.03 -26.19
N ALA A 201 -7.79 -40.60 -24.94
CA ALA A 201 -6.80 -40.85 -23.90
C ALA A 201 -6.75 -42.33 -23.51
N VAL A 202 -5.55 -42.82 -23.15
CA VAL A 202 -5.34 -44.12 -22.52
C VAL A 202 -4.94 -43.87 -21.08
N ILE A 203 -5.82 -44.21 -20.14
CA ILE A 203 -5.68 -43.86 -18.72
C ILE A 203 -5.88 -45.12 -17.88
N SER A 204 -5.11 -45.25 -16.79
CA SER A 204 -5.32 -46.35 -15.86
C SER A 204 -6.58 -46.16 -15.01
N SER A 205 -7.13 -47.25 -14.48
CA SER A 205 -8.29 -47.20 -13.57
C SER A 205 -8.05 -46.33 -12.33
N ASP A 206 -6.82 -46.31 -11.82
CA ASP A 206 -6.45 -45.60 -10.60
C ASP A 206 -6.37 -44.09 -10.84
N GLU A 207 -5.73 -43.67 -11.94
CA GLU A 207 -5.66 -42.27 -12.36
C GLU A 207 -7.04 -41.70 -12.66
N PHE A 208 -7.91 -42.49 -13.29
CA PHE A 208 -9.30 -42.10 -13.53
C PHE A 208 -10.09 -41.96 -12.21
N GLY A 209 -9.87 -42.87 -11.26
CA GLY A 209 -10.48 -42.82 -9.94
C GLY A 209 -10.11 -41.56 -9.14
N ASP A 210 -8.84 -41.16 -9.18
CA ASP A 210 -8.37 -39.93 -8.53
C ASP A 210 -8.93 -38.68 -9.20
N LEU A 211 -9.01 -38.67 -10.54
CA LEU A 211 -9.57 -37.56 -11.31
C LEU A 211 -11.05 -37.35 -10.98
N ILE A 212 -11.84 -38.43 -10.92
CA ILE A 212 -13.25 -38.38 -10.54
C ILE A 212 -13.43 -37.82 -9.12
N ARG A 213 -12.67 -38.33 -8.16
CA ARG A 213 -12.81 -37.94 -6.75
C ARG A 213 -12.48 -36.46 -6.53
N LYS A 214 -11.54 -35.93 -7.31
CA LYS A 214 -11.08 -34.56 -7.15
C LYS A 214 -12.03 -33.54 -7.77
N TYR A 215 -12.57 -33.82 -8.96
CA TYR A 215 -13.22 -32.77 -9.75
C TYR A 215 -14.74 -32.92 -9.93
N ILE A 216 -15.32 -34.11 -9.74
CA ILE A 216 -16.78 -34.28 -9.87
C ILE A 216 -17.55 -33.57 -8.74
N SER A 217 -16.99 -33.49 -7.53
CA SER A 217 -17.60 -32.72 -6.43
C SER A 217 -17.63 -31.21 -6.68
N GLU A 218 -16.86 -30.73 -7.65
CA GLU A 218 -16.74 -29.32 -8.03
C GLU A 218 -17.60 -28.95 -9.25
N GLY A 219 -18.42 -29.88 -9.75
CA GLY A 219 -19.36 -29.61 -10.86
C GLY A 219 -18.74 -29.64 -12.25
N VAL A 220 -17.55 -30.22 -12.40
CA VAL A 220 -16.79 -30.35 -13.65
C VAL A 220 -17.39 -31.43 -14.57
N ARG A 221 -17.49 -31.16 -15.88
CA ARG A 221 -17.86 -32.14 -16.91
C ARG A 221 -16.62 -32.81 -17.49
N ILE A 222 -16.71 -34.08 -17.85
CA ILE A 222 -15.58 -34.84 -18.40
C ILE A 222 -16.04 -35.50 -19.70
N ASP A 223 -15.39 -35.18 -20.82
CA ASP A 223 -15.58 -35.87 -22.09
C ASP A 223 -14.63 -37.07 -22.18
N LEU A 224 -15.21 -38.25 -22.44
CA LEU A 224 -14.50 -39.54 -22.53
C LEU A 224 -14.64 -40.15 -23.93
N SER A 225 -15.00 -39.35 -24.93
CA SER A 225 -15.26 -39.83 -26.28
C SER A 225 -14.04 -40.55 -26.87
N GLY A 226 -14.15 -41.87 -27.02
CA GLY A 226 -13.06 -42.71 -27.54
C GLY A 226 -11.90 -42.97 -26.56
N ALA A 227 -12.05 -42.60 -25.28
CA ALA A 227 -11.07 -42.94 -24.24
C ALA A 227 -11.06 -44.45 -23.96
N VAL A 228 -9.87 -44.99 -23.64
CA VAL A 228 -9.69 -46.38 -23.21
C VAL A 228 -9.21 -46.39 -21.77
N ILE A 229 -10.08 -46.88 -20.88
CA ILE A 229 -9.78 -47.03 -19.45
C ILE A 229 -9.47 -48.50 -19.19
N GLY A 230 -8.25 -48.79 -18.78
CA GLY A 230 -7.77 -50.16 -18.52
C GLY A 230 -7.19 -50.30 -17.13
N GLY A 231 -7.53 -51.39 -16.44
CA GLY A 231 -6.78 -51.87 -15.28
C GLY A 231 -5.76 -52.92 -15.72
N MET A 232 -4.66 -53.06 -14.98
CA MET A 232 -3.93 -54.34 -14.97
C MET A 232 -4.73 -55.39 -14.20
#